data_AF-A0A5N5ZFQ2-F1
#
_entry.id   AF-A0A5N5ZFQ2-F1
#
_cell.length_a   1.000
_cell.length_b   1.000
_cell.length_c   1.000
_cell.angle_alpha   90.00
_cell.angle_beta   90.00
_cell.angle_gamma   90.00
#
_symmetry.space_group_name_H-M   'P 1'
#
loop_
_entity.id
_entity.type
_entity.pdbx_description
1 polymer ?
#
loop_
_entity_poly.entity_id
_entity_poly.type
_entity_poly.pdbx_seq_one_letter_code
_entity_poly.pdbx_strand_id
1 'polypeptide(L)'
;MKNDNYFQMRKEIYILIIILCMSFSFCETKKEQNSTKQSDKINKVSIQKEQDSINQVQKKKEVDSMAKVNIYNPFLTLDIDEVIAYDYETHMDTEMPYIVDTKGKLNPTIVKQKVLTKQQVETLKIFLGSTDTYGETRAFCFEPHLGIVFYKNKKVVEHVSICISCRHLASSVEIPAESFKTYTFESDSNTKFPLDGFSPKAKQFLFEFCQSLGFSYCNN
;
A
#
# COMPACT_ATOMS: atom_id res chain seq x y z
N MET A 1 31.68 -36.42 -27.81
CA MET A 1 32.79 -35.45 -27.60
C MET A 1 32.31 -34.06 -27.99
N LYS A 2 32.49 -33.08 -27.09
CA LYS A 2 32.16 -31.64 -27.13
C LYS A 2 31.13 -31.24 -26.06
N ASN A 3 31.61 -30.78 -24.90
CA ASN A 3 31.10 -29.55 -24.28
C ASN A 3 31.99 -29.08 -23.10
N ASP A 4 33.27 -28.77 -23.37
CA ASP A 4 34.19 -28.20 -22.37
C ASP A 4 34.28 -26.65 -22.41
N ASN A 5 33.55 -26.01 -23.33
CA ASN A 5 33.69 -24.55 -23.56
C ASN A 5 32.82 -23.67 -22.64
N TYR A 6 31.90 -24.24 -21.84
CA TYR A 6 31.01 -23.44 -21.01
C TYR A 6 31.65 -23.00 -19.67
N PHE A 7 32.67 -23.71 -19.20
CA PHE A 7 33.30 -23.43 -17.91
C PHE A 7 34.35 -22.30 -17.97
N GLN A 8 34.96 -22.07 -19.14
CA GLN A 8 36.01 -21.05 -19.30
C GLN A 8 35.48 -19.61 -19.24
N MET A 9 34.26 -19.35 -19.74
CA MET A 9 33.70 -17.99 -19.84
C MET A 9 33.33 -17.34 -18.50
N ARG A 10 33.14 -18.12 -17.42
CA ARG A 10 32.72 -17.55 -16.11
C ARG A 10 33.87 -16.96 -15.29
N LYS A 11 35.13 -17.30 -15.59
CA LYS A 11 36.29 -16.78 -14.84
C LYS A 11 36.69 -15.37 -15.27
N GLU A 12 36.56 -15.04 -16.55
CA GLU A 12 36.91 -13.71 -17.08
C GLU A 12 35.96 -12.61 -16.59
N ILE A 13 34.66 -12.91 -16.45
CA ILE A 13 33.65 -11.95 -15.98
C ILE A 13 33.84 -11.59 -14.50
N TYR A 14 34.26 -12.54 -13.66
CA TYR A 14 34.47 -12.29 -12.22
C TYR A 14 35.68 -11.37 -11.94
N ILE A 15 36.71 -11.40 -12.79
CA ILE A 15 37.89 -10.53 -12.65
C ILE A 15 37.54 -9.07 -12.99
N LEU A 16 36.64 -8.83 -13.95
CA LEU A 16 36.20 -7.48 -14.30
C LEU A 16 35.35 -6.81 -13.20
N ILE A 17 34.58 -7.58 -12.42
CA ILE A 17 33.75 -7.03 -11.33
C ILE A 17 34.60 -6.59 -10.13
N ILE A 18 35.72 -7.29 -9.84
CA ILE A 18 36.59 -6.94 -8.71
C ILE A 18 37.38 -5.65 -8.98
N ILE A 19 37.73 -5.37 -10.25
CA ILE A 19 38.46 -4.15 -10.64
C ILE A 19 37.57 -2.89 -10.54
N LEU A 20 36.24 -3.02 -10.65
CA LEU A 20 35.32 -1.88 -10.58
C LEU A 20 35.06 -1.37 -9.15
N CYS A 21 35.38 -2.15 -8.11
CA CYS A 21 35.10 -1.79 -6.71
C CYS A 21 36.23 -1.01 -6.00
N MET A 22 37.39 -0.79 -6.65
CA MET A 22 38.54 -0.13 -6.02
C MET A 22 38.70 1.37 -6.35
N SER A 23 37.75 2.00 -7.05
CA SER A 23 37.88 3.40 -7.50
C SER A 23 36.96 4.43 -6.83
N PHE A 24 36.26 4.09 -5.74
CA PHE A 24 35.53 5.09 -4.94
C PHE A 24 35.93 5.03 -3.46
N SER A 25 37.17 5.44 -3.20
CA SER A 25 37.55 6.10 -1.95
C SER A 25 38.15 7.45 -2.30
N PHE A 26 37.94 8.43 -1.43
CA PHE A 26 38.47 9.80 -1.44
C PHE A 26 37.58 10.87 -2.10
N CYS A 27 36.85 11.66 -1.30
CA CYS A 27 37.20 13.07 -1.15
C CYS A 27 36.54 13.70 0.10
N GLU A 28 37.29 14.61 0.69
CA GLU A 28 37.23 15.13 2.04
C GLU A 28 36.18 16.22 2.29
N THR A 29 35.90 16.39 3.58
CA THR A 29 35.27 17.52 4.25
C THR A 29 35.94 18.87 3.96
N LYS A 30 35.14 19.94 3.80
CA LYS A 30 35.50 21.30 4.26
C LYS A 30 34.34 21.96 5.00
N LYS A 31 34.62 22.36 6.25
CA LYS A 31 33.94 23.41 7.00
C LYS A 31 34.39 24.77 6.46
N GLU A 32 33.47 25.74 6.43
CA GLU A 32 33.85 27.13 6.69
C GLU A 32 32.68 27.91 7.32
N GLN A 33 32.98 28.55 8.45
CA GLN A 33 32.18 29.55 9.13
C GLN A 33 32.53 30.93 8.58
N ASN A 34 31.56 31.85 8.57
CA ASN A 34 31.62 33.26 9.06
C ASN A 34 30.53 34.08 8.35
N SER A 35 29.48 34.50 9.05
CA SER A 35 29.37 35.67 9.92
C SER A 35 29.34 37.01 9.16
N THR A 36 28.18 37.65 9.14
CA THR A 36 28.09 39.10 9.42
C THR A 36 26.75 39.42 10.08
N LYS A 37 26.84 39.91 11.32
CA LYS A 37 25.81 40.67 12.03
C LYS A 37 25.71 42.05 11.39
N GLN A 38 24.52 42.66 11.42
CA GLN A 38 24.21 43.92 12.13
C GLN A 38 22.88 44.49 11.59
N SER A 39 21.84 44.42 12.42
CA SER A 39 21.09 45.56 12.99
C SER A 39 20.19 46.26 11.97
N ASP A 40 18.87 46.21 12.22
CA ASP A 40 18.20 47.39 12.75
C ASP A 40 16.88 47.03 13.46
N LYS A 41 16.81 47.48 14.72
CA LYS A 41 15.58 47.66 15.50
C LYS A 41 14.77 48.76 14.83
N ILE A 42 13.45 48.58 14.68
CA ILE A 42 12.44 49.61 14.95
C ILE A 42 11.04 48.97 15.06
N ASN A 43 10.36 49.35 16.13
CA ASN A 43 8.92 49.33 16.43
C ASN A 43 8.10 48.03 16.36
N LYS A 44 8.13 47.35 17.50
CA LYS A 44 7.11 46.43 17.99
C LYS A 44 6.14 47.19 18.90
N VAL A 45 5.17 47.92 18.35
CA VAL A 45 3.93 48.31 19.05
C VAL A 45 2.87 48.52 17.99
N SER A 46 1.71 47.87 18.15
CA SER A 46 0.47 48.10 17.38
C SER A 46 0.23 47.29 16.09
N ILE A 47 0.41 45.97 16.10
CA ILE A 47 -0.42 45.04 15.28
C ILE A 47 -0.58 43.73 16.08
N GLN A 48 -1.32 43.79 17.18
CA GLN A 48 -1.70 42.61 17.96
C GLN A 48 -3.05 42.87 18.62
N LYS A 49 -4.07 43.07 17.78
CA LYS A 49 -5.49 43.08 18.20
C LYS A 49 -6.51 42.88 17.07
N GLU A 50 -6.07 42.46 15.89
CA GLU A 50 -6.94 42.28 14.71
C GLU A 50 -6.62 41.00 13.93
N GLN A 51 -6.18 39.95 14.63
CA GLN A 51 -6.03 38.59 14.06
C GLN A 51 -6.69 37.50 14.92
N ASP A 52 -7.33 37.87 16.03
CA ASP A 52 -8.06 36.95 16.92
C ASP A 52 -9.56 36.83 16.60
N SER A 53 -10.06 37.57 15.59
CA SER A 53 -11.49 37.62 15.25
C SER A 53 -11.88 36.89 13.96
N ILE A 54 -10.93 36.32 13.21
CA ILE A 54 -11.21 35.58 11.96
C ILE A 54 -11.03 34.05 12.14
N ASN A 55 -10.22 33.62 13.11
CA ASN A 55 -9.97 32.19 13.38
C ASN A 55 -11.03 31.49 14.27
N GLN A 56 -12.10 32.19 14.67
CA GLN A 56 -13.15 31.63 15.53
C GLN A 56 -14.50 31.38 14.83
N VAL A 57 -14.62 31.66 13.51
CA VAL A 57 -15.86 31.43 12.76
C VAL A 57 -15.76 30.28 11.74
N GLN A 58 -14.55 29.83 11.39
CA GLN A 58 -14.36 28.65 10.52
C GLN A 58 -14.11 27.34 11.29
N LYS A 59 -14.10 27.35 12.62
CA LYS A 59 -13.86 26.17 13.47
C LYS A 59 -15.10 25.69 14.23
N LYS A 60 -16.30 25.94 13.66
CA LYS A 60 -17.59 25.53 14.27
C LYS A 60 -18.61 25.08 13.20
N LYS A 61 -18.18 24.20 12.31
CA LYS A 61 -19.05 23.36 11.48
C LYS A 61 -18.39 22.03 11.10
N GLU A 62 -17.70 21.44 12.06
CA GLU A 62 -17.34 20.03 12.02
C GLU A 62 -17.79 19.45 13.38
N VAL A 63 -19.12 19.47 13.57
CA VAL A 63 -19.76 18.83 14.71
C VAL A 63 -19.73 17.34 14.44
N ASP A 64 -18.68 16.73 14.92
CA ASP A 64 -18.70 15.50 15.71
C ASP A 64 -20.09 14.84 15.79
N SER A 65 -20.35 13.94 14.85
CA SER A 65 -21.38 12.91 14.98
C SER A 65 -21.10 11.72 14.05
N MET A 66 -19.83 11.34 13.91
CA MET A 66 -19.57 9.93 13.60
C MET A 66 -19.70 9.19 14.92
N ALA A 67 -20.94 8.79 15.23
CA ALA A 67 -21.16 7.66 16.13
C ALA A 67 -20.12 6.60 15.78
N LYS A 68 -19.44 6.05 16.79
CA LYS A 68 -18.42 5.02 16.64
C LYS A 68 -19.11 3.76 16.11
N VAL A 69 -19.41 3.72 14.81
CA VAL A 69 -20.11 2.62 14.17
C VAL A 69 -19.19 1.42 14.29
N ASN A 70 -19.63 0.43 15.04
CA ASN A 70 -18.91 -0.83 15.17
C ASN A 70 -19.16 -1.64 13.90
N ILE A 71 -18.34 -1.41 12.87
CA ILE A 71 -18.41 -2.19 11.63
C ILE A 71 -17.74 -3.53 11.87
N TYR A 72 -18.47 -4.59 11.52
CA TYR A 72 -17.97 -5.96 11.58
C TYR A 72 -16.78 -6.15 10.62
N ASN A 73 -15.68 -6.69 11.15
CA ASN A 73 -14.50 -7.05 10.37
C ASN A 73 -14.42 -8.59 10.25
N PRO A 74 -14.69 -9.17 9.07
CA PRO A 74 -14.74 -10.63 8.89
C PRO A 74 -13.38 -11.31 9.09
N PHE A 75 -12.28 -10.59 8.88
CA PHE A 75 -10.94 -11.16 8.95
C PHE A 75 -10.52 -11.51 10.38
N LEU A 76 -11.07 -10.82 11.39
CA LEU A 76 -10.72 -11.02 12.80
C LEU A 76 -11.24 -12.35 13.36
N THR A 77 -12.29 -12.92 12.78
CA THR A 77 -12.93 -14.16 13.23
C THR A 77 -12.56 -15.39 12.41
N LEU A 78 -11.68 -15.25 11.41
CA LEU A 78 -11.23 -16.38 10.59
C LEU A 78 -10.47 -17.40 11.42
N ASP A 79 -10.90 -18.67 11.34
CA ASP A 79 -10.13 -19.81 11.83
C ASP A 79 -9.05 -20.18 10.81
N ILE A 80 -7.83 -19.70 11.05
CA ILE A 80 -6.67 -19.84 10.16
C ILE A 80 -5.43 -20.27 10.94
N ASP A 81 -4.48 -20.89 10.24
CA ASP A 81 -3.16 -21.23 10.79
C ASP A 81 -2.01 -20.58 10.00
N GLU A 82 -2.25 -20.15 8.77
CA GLU A 82 -1.24 -19.55 7.90
C GLU A 82 -1.84 -18.47 7.00
N VAL A 83 -1.06 -17.43 6.71
CA VAL A 83 -1.40 -16.43 5.70
C VAL A 83 -0.18 -16.23 4.81
N ILE A 84 -0.38 -16.34 3.50
CA ILE A 84 0.67 -16.18 2.51
C ILE A 84 0.32 -14.99 1.62
N ALA A 85 1.27 -14.08 1.49
CA ALA A 85 1.23 -13.02 0.48
C ALA A 85 1.92 -13.50 -0.79
N TYR A 86 1.40 -13.10 -1.94
CA TYR A 86 1.84 -13.51 -3.27
C TYR A 86 2.09 -12.28 -4.15
N ASP A 87 3.22 -12.29 -4.84
CA ASP A 87 3.52 -11.41 -5.97
C ASP A 87 3.15 -12.19 -7.23
N TYR A 88 2.28 -11.65 -8.07
CA TYR A 88 1.83 -12.32 -9.28
C TYR A 88 1.57 -11.32 -10.41
N GLU A 89 1.70 -11.79 -11.64
CA GLU A 89 1.54 -10.94 -12.81
C GLU A 89 0.11 -11.02 -13.33
N THR A 90 -0.51 -9.87 -13.56
CA THR A 90 -1.76 -9.77 -14.29
C THR A 90 -1.67 -8.64 -15.31
N HIS A 91 -2.41 -8.82 -16.39
CA HIS A 91 -2.64 -7.84 -17.44
C HIS A 91 -4.14 -7.71 -17.67
N MET A 92 -4.60 -6.58 -18.18
CA MET A 92 -6.02 -6.35 -18.49
C MET A 92 -6.69 -7.44 -19.36
N ASP A 93 -5.92 -8.20 -20.14
CA ASP A 93 -6.36 -9.30 -21.01
C ASP A 93 -6.22 -10.70 -20.38
N THR A 94 -5.81 -10.78 -19.11
CA THR A 94 -5.64 -12.07 -18.42
C THR A 94 -6.99 -12.68 -18.06
N GLU A 95 -7.21 -13.94 -18.44
CA GLU A 95 -8.45 -14.69 -18.14
C GLU A 95 -8.72 -14.86 -16.62
N MET A 96 -7.68 -14.70 -15.80
CA MET A 96 -7.71 -14.87 -14.35
C MET A 96 -6.96 -13.73 -13.65
N PRO A 97 -7.63 -12.61 -13.29
CA PRO A 97 -7.00 -11.52 -12.55
C PRO A 97 -6.86 -11.84 -11.04
N TYR A 98 -7.57 -12.83 -10.52
CA TYR A 98 -7.59 -13.10 -9.07
C TYR A 98 -6.45 -14.02 -8.63
N ILE A 99 -6.02 -13.89 -7.36
CA ILE A 99 -5.01 -14.77 -6.78
C ILE A 99 -5.48 -16.24 -6.66
N VAL A 100 -6.79 -16.46 -6.53
CA VAL A 100 -7.41 -17.78 -6.45
C VAL A 100 -8.59 -17.82 -7.43
N ASP A 101 -8.72 -18.91 -8.20
CA ASP A 101 -9.81 -19.11 -9.15
C ASP A 101 -11.07 -19.66 -8.47
N THR A 102 -12.16 -19.78 -9.23
CA THR A 102 -13.42 -20.36 -8.77
C THR A 102 -13.34 -21.84 -8.38
N LYS A 103 -12.22 -22.52 -8.68
CA LYS A 103 -11.93 -23.91 -8.32
C LYS A 103 -10.97 -24.00 -7.12
N GLY A 104 -10.62 -22.87 -6.50
CA GLY A 104 -9.69 -22.81 -5.36
C GLY A 104 -8.21 -22.97 -5.73
N LYS A 105 -7.86 -22.85 -7.02
CA LYS A 105 -6.46 -22.93 -7.49
C LYS A 105 -5.82 -21.56 -7.47
N LEU A 106 -4.54 -21.53 -7.08
CA LEU A 106 -3.72 -20.33 -7.14
C LEU A 106 -3.46 -19.88 -8.58
N ASN A 107 -3.27 -18.57 -8.75
CA ASN A 107 -2.92 -17.98 -10.04
C ASN A 107 -1.59 -18.56 -10.56
N PRO A 108 -1.53 -19.04 -11.82
CA PRO A 108 -0.30 -19.63 -12.36
C PRO A 108 0.84 -18.62 -12.59
N THR A 109 0.58 -17.31 -12.52
CA THR A 109 1.58 -16.25 -12.73
C THR A 109 2.28 -15.80 -11.45
N ILE A 110 2.12 -16.54 -10.34
CA ILE A 110 2.84 -16.24 -9.08
C ILE A 110 4.34 -16.31 -9.32
N VAL A 111 5.02 -15.19 -9.06
CA VAL A 111 6.48 -15.06 -9.18
C VAL A 111 7.18 -15.15 -7.83
N LYS A 112 6.54 -14.69 -6.75
CA LYS A 112 7.08 -14.77 -5.39
C LYS A 112 5.97 -15.00 -4.37
N GLN A 113 6.34 -15.52 -3.21
CA GLN A 113 5.46 -15.68 -2.07
C GLN A 113 6.19 -15.43 -0.76
N LYS A 114 5.45 -15.01 0.27
CA LYS A 114 5.96 -14.78 1.62
C LYS A 114 4.92 -15.20 2.65
N VAL A 115 5.29 -16.15 3.52
CA VAL A 115 4.51 -16.43 4.73
C VAL A 115 4.58 -15.23 5.65
N LEU A 116 3.42 -14.71 6.05
CA LEU A 116 3.33 -13.53 6.90
C LEU A 116 3.58 -13.88 8.36
N THR A 117 4.30 -13.01 9.07
CA THR A 117 4.42 -13.09 10.52
C THR A 117 3.10 -12.78 11.21
N LYS A 118 2.93 -13.25 12.45
CA LYS A 118 1.72 -12.96 13.25
C LYS A 118 1.38 -11.46 13.30
N GLN A 119 2.38 -10.60 13.53
CA GLN A 119 2.18 -9.15 13.58
C GLN A 119 1.73 -8.58 12.23
N GLN A 120 2.30 -9.04 11.12
CA GLN A 120 1.86 -8.65 9.78
C GLN A 120 0.42 -9.09 9.53
N VAL A 121 0.04 -10.31 9.92
CA VAL A 121 -1.32 -10.82 9.80
C VAL A 121 -2.30 -9.97 10.60
N GLU A 122 -2.02 -9.68 11.87
CA GLU A 122 -2.89 -8.85 12.72
C GLU A 122 -3.08 -7.45 12.14
N THR A 123 -1.97 -6.81 11.71
CA THR A 123 -2.00 -5.49 11.08
C THR A 123 -2.83 -5.50 9.81
N LEU A 124 -2.62 -6.51 8.95
CA LEU A 124 -3.33 -6.65 7.68
C LEU A 124 -4.83 -6.91 7.88
N LYS A 125 -5.21 -7.77 8.84
CA LYS A 125 -6.62 -8.05 9.15
C LYS A 125 -7.35 -6.79 9.62
N ILE A 126 -6.71 -6.01 10.49
CA ILE A 126 -7.26 -4.73 10.96
C ILE A 126 -7.39 -3.75 9.79
N PHE A 127 -6.34 -3.64 8.97
CA PHE A 127 -6.32 -2.80 7.78
C PHE A 127 -7.48 -3.15 6.83
N LEU A 128 -7.63 -4.41 6.42
CA LEU A 128 -8.65 -4.82 5.44
C LEU A 128 -10.08 -4.55 5.89
N GLY A 129 -10.38 -4.63 7.19
CA GLY A 129 -11.74 -4.38 7.70
C GLY A 129 -11.96 -2.99 8.30
N SER A 130 -11.01 -2.05 8.17
CA SER A 130 -11.16 -0.70 8.71
C SER A 130 -11.87 0.22 7.71
N THR A 131 -12.78 1.08 8.20
CA THR A 131 -13.42 2.14 7.38
C THR A 131 -12.43 3.18 6.86
N ASP A 132 -11.29 3.35 7.55
CA ASP A 132 -10.26 4.32 7.16
C ASP A 132 -9.43 3.82 5.97
N THR A 133 -9.54 2.53 5.65
CA THR A 133 -8.93 1.94 4.47
C THR A 133 -9.63 2.40 3.19
N TYR A 134 -10.92 2.68 3.26
CA TYR A 134 -11.77 2.99 2.12
C TYR A 134 -12.30 4.43 2.14
N GLY A 135 -13.06 4.80 1.12
CA GLY A 135 -13.73 6.10 1.03
C GLY A 135 -13.34 6.96 -0.15
N GLU A 136 -12.73 6.38 -1.17
CA GLU A 136 -12.31 7.08 -2.38
C GLU A 136 -12.91 6.42 -3.61
N THR A 137 -12.80 7.07 -4.76
CA THR A 137 -13.11 6.42 -6.03
C THR A 137 -11.98 5.47 -6.42
N ARG A 138 -12.34 4.35 -7.04
CA ARG A 138 -11.38 3.41 -7.66
C ARG A 138 -11.27 3.65 -9.15
N ALA A 139 -10.17 3.17 -9.74
CA ALA A 139 -10.05 3.10 -11.18
C ALA A 139 -10.98 2.02 -11.75
N PHE A 140 -11.35 2.16 -13.02
CA PHE A 140 -12.14 1.14 -13.73
C PHE A 140 -11.31 -0.13 -14.03
N CYS A 141 -10.00 0.02 -14.22
CA CYS A 141 -9.11 -1.12 -14.44
C CYS A 141 -8.96 -1.97 -13.17
N PHE A 142 -8.61 -3.24 -13.35
CA PHE A 142 -8.28 -4.15 -12.26
C PHE A 142 -7.14 -5.10 -12.66
N GLU A 143 -5.91 -4.68 -12.37
CA GLU A 143 -4.66 -5.43 -12.62
C GLU A 143 -3.95 -5.66 -11.28
N PRO A 144 -4.44 -6.60 -10.46
CA PRO A 144 -3.85 -6.85 -9.15
C PRO A 144 -2.52 -7.59 -9.27
N HIS A 145 -1.58 -7.19 -8.41
CA HIS A 145 -0.25 -7.80 -8.32
C HIS A 145 0.10 -8.31 -6.92
N LEU A 146 -0.75 -8.00 -5.93
CA LEU A 146 -0.59 -8.42 -4.55
C LEU A 146 -1.76 -9.32 -4.16
N GLY A 147 -1.48 -10.59 -3.90
CA GLY A 147 -2.45 -11.57 -3.45
C GLY A 147 -2.25 -11.89 -1.97
N ILE A 148 -3.32 -11.98 -1.20
CA ILE A 148 -3.30 -12.42 0.20
C ILE A 148 -4.20 -13.63 0.30
N VAL A 149 -3.69 -14.76 0.79
CA VAL A 149 -4.48 -15.98 0.94
C VAL A 149 -4.38 -16.48 2.38
N PHE A 150 -5.54 -16.72 2.98
CA PHE A 150 -5.72 -17.21 4.33
C PHE A 150 -5.94 -18.72 4.28
N TYR A 151 -5.15 -19.47 5.04
CA TYR A 151 -5.18 -20.93 5.04
C TYR A 151 -5.58 -21.51 6.39
N LYS A 152 -6.21 -22.69 6.33
CA LYS A 152 -6.41 -23.60 7.45
C LYS A 152 -6.14 -25.02 6.99
N ASN A 153 -5.25 -25.73 7.67
CA ASN A 153 -4.88 -27.10 7.32
C ASN A 153 -4.50 -27.24 5.82
N LYS A 154 -3.75 -26.25 5.29
CA LYS A 154 -3.34 -26.15 3.87
C LYS A 154 -4.48 -25.96 2.85
N LYS A 155 -5.68 -25.63 3.30
CA LYS A 155 -6.82 -25.28 2.43
C LYS A 155 -7.04 -23.79 2.46
N VAL A 156 -7.36 -23.20 1.31
CA VAL A 156 -7.78 -21.80 1.20
C VAL A 156 -9.09 -21.63 1.97
N VAL A 157 -9.11 -20.68 2.91
CA VAL A 157 -10.30 -20.25 3.65
C VAL A 157 -10.86 -18.99 2.99
N GLU A 158 -10.01 -17.97 2.83
CA GLU A 158 -10.35 -16.71 2.19
C GLU A 158 -9.16 -16.19 1.37
N HIS A 159 -9.42 -15.29 0.44
CA HIS A 159 -8.39 -14.61 -0.33
C HIS A 159 -8.79 -13.18 -0.72
N VAL A 160 -7.76 -12.38 -0.99
CA VAL A 160 -7.88 -10.99 -1.43
C VAL A 160 -6.89 -10.76 -2.56
N SER A 161 -7.38 -10.22 -3.68
CA SER A 161 -6.57 -9.76 -4.82
C SER A 161 -6.52 -8.25 -4.79
N ILE A 162 -5.33 -7.65 -4.69
CA ILE A 162 -5.16 -6.21 -4.45
C ILE A 162 -4.50 -5.55 -5.65
N CYS A 163 -5.17 -4.56 -6.25
CA CYS A 163 -4.59 -3.66 -7.23
C CYS A 163 -4.29 -2.31 -6.57
N ILE A 164 -3.01 -2.09 -6.22
CA ILE A 164 -2.56 -0.85 -5.56
C ILE A 164 -2.76 0.36 -6.48
N SER A 165 -2.51 0.21 -7.78
CA SER A 165 -2.67 1.29 -8.78
C SER A 165 -4.13 1.63 -9.06
N CYS A 166 -5.00 0.62 -9.08
CA CYS A 166 -6.45 0.78 -9.23
C CYS A 166 -7.12 1.29 -7.96
N ARG A 167 -6.39 1.26 -6.83
CA ARG A 167 -6.87 1.61 -5.49
C ARG A 167 -8.06 0.74 -5.06
N HIS A 168 -8.06 -0.54 -5.38
CA HIS A 168 -9.16 -1.43 -5.05
C HIS A 168 -8.69 -2.86 -4.85
N LEU A 169 -9.52 -3.68 -4.22
CA LEU A 169 -9.31 -5.12 -4.06
C LEU A 169 -10.57 -5.89 -4.45
N ALA A 170 -10.38 -7.17 -4.71
CA ALA A 170 -11.46 -8.15 -4.75
C ALA A 170 -11.24 -9.17 -3.64
N SER A 171 -12.26 -9.41 -2.82
CA SER A 171 -12.21 -10.38 -1.72
C SER A 171 -13.21 -11.52 -1.93
N SER A 172 -12.88 -12.72 -1.44
CA SER A 172 -13.80 -13.85 -1.36
C SER A 172 -14.85 -13.72 -0.27
N VAL A 173 -14.62 -12.82 0.71
CA VAL A 173 -15.57 -12.49 1.77
C VAL A 173 -16.04 -11.06 1.63
N GLU A 174 -17.31 -10.81 1.93
CA GLU A 174 -17.84 -9.45 1.98
C GLU A 174 -17.11 -8.63 3.05
N ILE A 175 -16.64 -7.44 2.69
CA ILE A 175 -16.00 -6.49 3.61
C ILE A 175 -16.96 -5.31 3.84
N PRO A 176 -17.72 -5.28 4.95
CA PRO A 176 -18.69 -4.20 5.19
C PRO A 176 -18.09 -2.79 5.21
N ALA A 177 -16.78 -2.67 5.48
CA ALA A 177 -16.08 -1.39 5.46
C ALA A 177 -15.95 -0.77 4.05
N GLU A 178 -15.99 -1.57 2.97
CA GLU A 178 -15.91 -1.08 1.58
C GLU A 178 -17.11 -0.21 1.19
N SER A 179 -18.29 -0.55 1.71
CA SER A 179 -19.56 0.13 1.38
C SER A 179 -19.97 1.18 2.42
N PHE A 180 -19.12 1.44 3.43
CA PHE A 180 -19.45 2.35 4.52
C PHE A 180 -19.63 3.80 4.07
N LYS A 181 -18.76 4.27 3.17
CA LYS A 181 -18.85 5.62 2.59
C LYS A 181 -19.54 5.52 1.23
N THR A 182 -20.49 6.42 1.00
CA THR A 182 -21.24 6.47 -0.26
C THR A 182 -21.31 7.89 -0.78
N TYR A 183 -21.39 8.04 -2.10
CA TYR A 183 -21.70 9.28 -2.79
C TYR A 183 -23.08 9.19 -3.45
N THR A 184 -23.81 10.31 -3.48
CA THR A 184 -25.08 10.47 -4.20
C THR A 184 -24.91 11.53 -5.28
N PHE A 185 -25.43 11.28 -6.47
CA PHE A 185 -25.44 12.29 -7.53
C PHE A 185 -26.48 13.37 -7.22
N GLU A 186 -26.16 14.63 -7.54
CA GLU A 186 -27.12 15.74 -7.39
C GLU A 186 -28.40 15.52 -8.22
N SER A 187 -28.28 14.85 -9.36
CA SER A 187 -29.40 14.52 -10.25
C SER A 187 -30.27 13.34 -9.79
N ASP A 188 -29.78 12.53 -8.86
CA ASP A 188 -30.51 11.39 -8.29
C ASP A 188 -30.03 11.11 -6.86
N SER A 189 -30.68 11.78 -5.90
CA SER A 189 -30.37 11.66 -4.48
C SER A 189 -30.79 10.32 -3.87
N ASN A 190 -31.55 9.49 -4.59
CA ASN A 190 -31.98 8.19 -4.10
C ASN A 190 -30.95 7.09 -4.37
N THR A 191 -30.08 7.28 -5.36
CA THR A 191 -29.05 6.29 -5.70
C THR A 191 -27.73 6.61 -4.98
N LYS A 192 -27.29 5.68 -4.13
CA LYS A 192 -26.02 5.73 -3.42
C LYS A 192 -25.01 4.81 -4.08
N PHE A 193 -23.84 5.34 -4.38
CA PHE A 193 -22.71 4.59 -4.92
C PHE A 193 -21.63 4.43 -3.85
N PRO A 194 -21.11 3.21 -3.62
CA PRO A 194 -20.04 3.02 -2.65
C PRO A 194 -18.75 3.71 -3.12
N LEU A 195 -18.03 4.29 -2.16
CA LEU A 195 -16.67 4.77 -2.34
C LEU A 195 -15.70 3.68 -1.84
N ASP A 196 -15.70 2.57 -2.56
CA ASP A 196 -14.98 1.32 -2.27
C ASP A 196 -13.48 1.37 -2.63
N GLY A 197 -12.98 2.52 -3.08
CA GLY A 197 -11.58 2.76 -3.36
C GLY A 197 -10.75 3.06 -2.10
N PHE A 198 -9.47 2.70 -2.15
CA PHE A 198 -8.53 2.92 -1.05
C PHE A 198 -8.27 4.40 -0.80
N SER A 199 -8.25 4.78 0.48
CA SER A 199 -7.79 6.08 0.94
C SER A 199 -6.30 6.31 0.56
N PRO A 200 -5.82 7.56 0.50
CA PRO A 200 -4.41 7.84 0.23
C PRO A 200 -3.47 7.16 1.22
N LYS A 201 -3.85 7.14 2.51
CA LYS A 201 -3.11 6.43 3.57
C LYS A 201 -3.09 4.92 3.34
N ALA A 202 -4.21 4.36 2.88
CA ALA A 202 -4.28 2.94 2.58
C ALA A 202 -3.41 2.54 1.39
N LYS A 203 -3.38 3.36 0.33
CA LYS A 203 -2.46 3.15 -0.79
C LYS A 203 -1.00 3.16 -0.32
N GLN A 204 -0.63 4.13 0.53
CA GLN A 204 0.72 4.22 1.08
C GLN A 204 1.08 2.98 1.92
N PHE A 205 0.18 2.57 2.83
CA PHE A 205 0.37 1.36 3.63
C PHE A 205 0.59 0.12 2.75
N LEU A 206 -0.24 -0.08 1.71
CA LEU A 206 -0.10 -1.23 0.82
C LEU A 206 1.21 -1.22 0.05
N PHE A 207 1.68 -0.04 -0.38
CA PHE A 207 2.95 0.10 -1.06
C PHE A 207 4.12 -0.26 -0.14
N GLU A 208 4.16 0.29 1.08
CA GLU A 208 5.18 -0.03 2.09
C GLU A 208 5.14 -1.50 2.52
N PHE A 209 3.93 -2.04 2.72
CA PHE A 209 3.72 -3.45 3.05
C PHE A 209 4.29 -4.34 1.96
N CYS A 210 3.94 -4.09 0.69
CA CYS A 210 4.43 -4.83 -0.46
C CYS A 210 5.96 -4.73 -0.61
N GLN A 211 6.55 -3.55 -0.43
CA GLN A 211 8.01 -3.36 -0.40
C GLN A 211 8.68 -4.19 0.71
N SER A 212 8.09 -4.20 1.91
CA SER A 212 8.61 -4.97 3.05
C SER A 212 8.65 -6.48 2.79
N LEU A 213 7.84 -6.97 1.85
CA LEU A 213 7.81 -8.37 1.42
C LEU A 213 8.86 -8.69 0.33
N GLY A 214 9.54 -7.68 -0.24
CA GLY A 214 10.49 -7.85 -1.33
C GLY A 214 9.83 -8.14 -2.69
N PHE A 215 8.58 -7.71 -2.86
CA PHE A 215 7.80 -7.92 -4.08
C PHE A 215 8.14 -6.90 -5.15
N SER A 216 8.16 -7.35 -6.40
CA SER A 216 8.74 -6.63 -7.53
C SER A 216 7.92 -5.42 -7.92
N TYR A 217 6.59 -5.56 -7.89
CA TYR A 217 5.65 -4.53 -8.32
C TYR A 217 5.81 -3.20 -7.58
N CYS A 218 6.21 -3.26 -6.30
CA CYS A 218 6.28 -2.08 -5.44
C CYS A 218 7.71 -1.54 -5.25
N ASN A 219 8.70 -2.12 -5.93
CA ASN A 219 10.10 -1.71 -5.84
C ASN A 219 10.58 -0.86 -7.04
N ASN A 220 9.66 -0.47 -7.92
CA ASN A 220 9.94 0.32 -9.13
C ASN A 220 9.52 1.79 -8.97
#